data_AF-A0A5J6Q2E1-F1
#
_entry.id   AF-A0A5J6Q2E1-F1
#
_cell.length_a   1.000
_cell.length_b   1.000
_cell.length_c   1.000
_cell.angle_alpha   90.00
_cell.angle_beta   90.00
_cell.angle_gamma   90.00
#
_symmetry.space_group_name_H-M   'P 1'
#
loop_
_entity.id
_entity.type
_entity.pdbx_description
1 polymer ?
#
loop_
_entity_poly.entity_id
_entity_poly.type
_entity_poly.pdbx_seq_one_letter_code
_entity_poly.pdbx_strand_id
1 'polypeptide(L)' 'MSEPSQESFVYEPVEPFGRSMTTPRPWNVQALAGVELLNGRVAMLGFAAALIGELISGRGPGGQVLLLLRWAVTGGL' A
#
# COMPACT_ATOMS: atom_id res chain seq x y z
N MET A 1 -42.18 8.15 -32.40
CA MET A 1 -40.83 8.74 -32.33
C MET A 1 -40.68 9.28 -30.91
N SER A 2 -40.16 8.48 -29.99
CA SER A 2 -40.02 8.87 -28.59
C SER A 2 -38.72 9.66 -28.43
N GLU A 3 -38.79 10.88 -27.90
CA GLU A 3 -37.59 11.68 -27.61
C GLU A 3 -36.73 10.98 -26.54
N PRO A 4 -35.39 10.96 -26.68
CA PRO A 4 -34.51 10.48 -25.62
C PRO A 4 -34.56 11.48 -24.45
N SER A 5 -34.97 10.98 -23.27
CA SER A 5 -34.94 11.73 -22.01
C SER A 5 -33.55 12.30 -21.78
N GLN A 6 -33.46 13.63 -21.76
CA GLN A 6 -32.23 14.37 -21.46
C GLN A 6 -31.81 14.05 -20.03
N GLU A 7 -30.95 13.05 -19.84
CA GLU A 7 -30.25 12.85 -18.56
C GLU A 7 -29.47 14.12 -18.25
N SER A 8 -29.89 14.82 -17.20
CA SER A 8 -29.21 16.00 -16.71
C SER A 8 -27.85 15.57 -16.17
N PHE A 9 -26.82 15.69 -17.00
CA PHE A 9 -25.44 15.52 -16.56
C PHE A 9 -25.10 16.66 -15.59
N VAL A 10 -25.16 16.36 -14.29
CA VAL A 10 -24.70 17.27 -13.23
C VAL A 10 -23.18 17.22 -13.22
N TYR A 11 -22.54 18.23 -13.80
CA TYR A 11 -21.10 18.38 -13.73
C TYR A 11 -20.68 18.71 -12.30
N GLU A 12 -19.78 17.91 -11.76
CA GLU A 12 -19.13 18.22 -10.49
C GLU A 12 -18.12 19.36 -10.72
N PRO A 13 -18.07 20.39 -9.85
CA PRO A 13 -17.12 21.48 -9.99
C PRO A 13 -15.69 20.97 -10.08
N VAL A 14 -14.92 21.48 -11.05
CA VAL A 14 -13.52 21.11 -11.25
C VAL A 14 -12.73 21.37 -9.96
N GLU A 15 -12.30 20.31 -9.29
CA GLU A 15 -11.47 20.41 -8.10
C GLU A 15 -10.05 20.88 -8.49
N PRO A 16 -9.49 21.87 -7.79
CA PRO A 16 -8.07 22.16 -7.89
C PRO A 16 -7.23 20.94 -7.55
N PHE A 17 -6.18 20.74 -8.35
CA PHE A 17 -5.24 19.64 -8.18
C PHE A 17 -4.71 19.57 -6.74
N GLY A 18 -4.69 18.36 -6.17
CA GLY A 18 -4.25 18.11 -4.79
C GLY A 18 -5.32 18.34 -3.72
N ARG A 19 -6.46 18.96 -4.02
CA ARG A 19 -7.56 19.14 -3.06
C ARG A 19 -8.17 17.80 -2.65
N SER A 20 -8.27 16.84 -3.58
CA SER A 20 -8.69 15.47 -3.29
C SER A 20 -7.69 14.70 -2.43
N MET A 21 -6.41 15.08 -2.39
CA MET A 21 -5.35 14.42 -1.60
C MET A 21 -5.18 15.04 -0.21
N THR A 22 -5.55 16.31 -0.05
CA THR A 22 -5.31 17.11 1.16
C THR A 22 -6.57 17.41 1.97
N THR A 23 -7.76 17.15 1.41
CA THR A 23 -9.04 17.40 2.10
C THR A 23 -9.59 16.10 2.72
N PRO A 24 -10.13 16.14 3.96
CA PRO A 24 -10.74 14.98 4.61
C PRO A 24 -12.16 14.74 4.05
N ARG A 25 -12.29 14.57 2.74
CA ARG A 25 -13.56 14.15 2.14
C ARG A 25 -13.78 12.65 2.43
N PRO A 26 -15.01 12.21 2.74
CA PRO A 26 -15.27 10.85 3.19
C PRO A 26 -14.83 9.76 2.19
N TRP A 27 -14.80 10.03 0.90
CA TRP A 27 -14.28 9.11 -0.13
C TRP A 27 -12.75 9.10 -0.27
N ASN A 28 -12.05 10.15 0.21
CA ASN A 28 -10.59 10.21 0.23
C ASN A 28 -10.01 9.42 1.42
N VAL A 29 -10.62 9.55 2.59
CA VAL A 29 -10.15 8.87 3.82
C VAL A 29 -10.50 7.37 3.86
N GLN A 30 -11.56 6.94 3.18
CA GLN A 30 -11.90 5.52 3.08
C GLN A 30 -10.87 4.72 2.28
N ALA A 31 -10.30 5.31 1.21
CA ALA A 31 -9.19 4.69 0.49
C ALA A 31 -7.93 4.58 1.36
N LEU A 32 -7.66 5.60 2.19
CA LEU A 32 -6.52 5.61 3.11
C LEU A 32 -6.63 4.52 4.19
N ALA A 33 -7.81 4.35 4.79
CA ALA A 33 -8.03 3.36 5.84
C ALA A 33 -7.72 1.91 5.36
N GLY A 34 -8.10 1.57 4.13
CA GLY A 34 -7.78 0.27 3.55
C GLY A 34 -6.27 0.05 3.36
N VAL A 35 -5.57 1.09 2.89
CA VAL A 35 -4.11 1.05 2.68
C VAL A 35 -3.37 0.95 4.02
N GLU A 36 -3.79 1.68 5.04
CA GLU A 36 -3.19 1.63 6.39
C GLU A 36 -3.34 0.25 7.03
N LEU A 37 -4.52 -0.36 6.94
CA LEU A 37 -4.75 -1.71 7.47
C LEU A 37 -3.94 -2.76 6.71
N LEU A 38 -3.84 -2.65 5.39
CA LEU A 38 -3.03 -3.55 4.58
C LEU A 38 -1.54 -3.41 4.94
N ASN A 39 -1.02 -2.18 4.98
CA ASN A 39 0.37 -1.91 5.35
C ASN A 39 0.69 -2.41 6.77
N GLY A 40 -0.21 -2.18 7.73
CA GLY A 40 -0.06 -2.67 9.10
C GLY A 40 0.02 -4.20 9.18
N ARG A 41 -0.87 -4.92 8.46
CA ARG A 41 -0.86 -6.38 8.42
C ARG A 41 0.40 -6.94 7.77
N VAL A 42 0.83 -6.37 6.64
CA VAL A 42 2.05 -6.78 5.95
C VAL A 42 3.27 -6.52 6.84
N ALA A 43 3.32 -5.40 7.55
CA ALA A 43 4.39 -5.09 8.49
C ALA A 43 4.46 -6.09 9.65
N MET A 44 3.31 -6.48 10.23
CA MET A 44 3.26 -7.50 11.29
C MET A 44 3.79 -8.85 10.82
N LEU A 45 3.41 -9.28 9.61
CA LEU A 45 3.91 -10.52 9.01
C LEU A 45 5.41 -10.45 8.73
N GLY A 46 5.90 -9.33 8.19
CA GLY A 46 7.33 -9.12 7.94
C GLY A 46 8.16 -9.14 9.22
N PHE A 47 7.67 -8.54 10.30
CA PHE A 47 8.32 -8.58 11.61
C PHE A 47 8.33 -10.00 12.20
N ALA A 48 7.20 -10.71 12.16
CA ALA A 48 7.13 -12.09 12.63
C ALA A 48 8.08 -13.02 11.85
N ALA A 49 8.15 -12.88 10.53
CA ALA A 49 9.09 -13.62 9.68
C ALA A 49 10.55 -13.31 10.05
N ALA A 50 10.88 -12.05 10.34
CA ALA A 50 12.22 -11.66 10.76
C ALA A 50 12.63 -12.31 12.09
N LEU A 51 11.73 -12.34 13.08
CA LEU A 51 11.95 -13.02 14.36
C LEU A 51 12.17 -14.53 14.17
N ILE A 52 11.35 -15.19 13.35
CA ILE A 52 11.49 -16.63 13.06
C ILE A 52 12.83 -16.91 12.38
N GLY A 53 13.20 -16.10 11.38
CA GLY A 53 14.49 -16.23 10.71
C GLY A 53 15.67 -16.01 11.68
N GLU A 54 15.52 -15.14 12.68
CA GLU A 54 16.56 -14.87 13.66
C GLU A 54 16.72 -16.06 14.60
N LEU A 55 15.60 -16.64 15.02
CA LEU A 55 15.59 -17.86 15.85
C LEU A 55 16.26 -19.04 15.14
N ILE A 56 16.04 -19.20 13.84
CA ILE A 56 16.62 -20.30 13.04
C ILE A 56 18.09 -20.04 12.68
N SER A 57 18.44 -18.80 12.32
CA SER A 57 19.75 -18.46 11.75
C SER A 57 20.75 -17.92 12.78
N GLY A 58 20.29 -17.51 13.97
CA GLY A 58 21.09 -16.84 15.00
C GLY A 58 21.61 -15.45 14.60
N ARG A 59 21.12 -14.91 13.48
CA ARG A 59 21.48 -13.60 12.93
C ARG A 59 20.24 -12.73 12.94
N GLY A 60 20.35 -11.53 13.50
CA GLY A 60 19.25 -10.56 13.54
C GLY A 60 18.76 -10.15 12.14
N PRO A 61 17.66 -9.40 12.05
CA PRO A 61 16.98 -9.08 10.79
C PRO A 61 17.89 -8.44 9.74
N GLY A 62 18.83 -7.59 10.17
CA GLY A 62 19.83 -6.98 9.27
C GLY A 62 20.78 -8.01 8.63
N GLY A 63 21.10 -9.10 9.33
CA GLY A 63 21.90 -10.19 8.80
C GLY A 63 21.16 -11.00 7.73
N GLN A 64 19.83 -11.16 7.86
CA GLN A 64 18.99 -11.81 6.85
C GLN A 64 18.86 -10.96 5.58
N VAL A 65 18.66 -9.65 5.72
CA VAL A 65 18.61 -8.73 4.57
C VAL A 65 19.97 -8.70 3.87
N LEU A 66 21.07 -8.65 4.62
CA LEU A 66 22.42 -8.72 4.04
C LEU A 66 22.68 -10.05 3.32
N LEU A 67 22.19 -11.17 3.87
CA LEU A 67 22.24 -12.49 3.22
C LEU A 67 21.42 -12.52 1.92
N LEU A 68 20.22 -11.93 1.92
CA LEU A 68 19.37 -11.84 0.73
C LEU A 68 20.01 -10.96 -0.34
N LEU A 69 20.56 -9.80 0.04
CA LEU A 69 21.28 -8.90 -0.85
C LEU A 69 22.53 -9.56 -1.41
N ARG A 70 23.30 -10.25 -0.56
CA ARG A 70 24.46 -11.03 -1.00
C ARG A 70 24.04 -12.10 -1.99
N TRP A 71 22.95 -12.82 -1.74
CA TRP A 71 22.43 -13.81 -2.68
C TRP A 71 22.01 -13.17 -4.01
N ALA A 72 21.29 -12.05 -3.98
CA ALA A 72 20.81 -11.36 -5.16
C ALA A 72 21.95 -10.81 -6.04
N VAL A 73 23.00 -10.28 -5.43
CA VAL A 73 24.17 -9.72 -6.14
C VAL A 73 25.13 -10.80 -6.60
N THR A 74 25.32 -11.86 -5.81
CA THR A 74 26.29 -12.91 -6.15
C THR A 74 25.67 -13.99 -7.03
N GLY A 75 24.34 -14.04 -7.17
CA GLY A 75 23.60 -15.08 -7.90
C GLY A 75 23.92 -16.44 -7.31
N GLY A 76 23.18 -16.87 -6.26
CA GLY A 76 23.56 -18.02 -5.43
C GLY A 76 24.13 -19.23 -6.19
N LEU A 77 25.40 -19.53 -5.88
CA LEU A 77 26.27 -20.64 -6.33
C LEU A 77 26.36 -20.91 -7.83
#